data_AF-A0A3C1M3F7-F1
#
_entry.id   AF-A0A3C1M3F7-F1
#
_cell.length_a   1.000
_cell.length_b   1.000
_cell.length_c   1.000
_cell.angle_alpha   90.00
_cell.angle_beta   90.00
_cell.angle_gamma   90.00
#
_symmetry.space_group_name_H-M   'P 1'
#
loop_
_entity.id
_entity.type
_entity.pdbx_description
1 polymer ?
#
loop_
_entity_poly.entity_id
_entity_poly.type
_entity_poly.pdbx_seq_one_letter_code
_entity_poly.pdbx_strand_id
1 'polypeptide(L)'
;MVWCPAADGLMVLLEPVGPDLAPNSLHFLTPATLEFGDDNTVHNLTVRGAMVDLPSLNVQPHYDLQPEYPFWVAVALLAQDPEPLFATAAERAVVIPPDTEPLLILTDWDHPTEERLPSQTETFPRLAEVLVTGDRQRWRPVANPNTHWRHWLPK
;
A
#
# COMPACT_ATOMS: atom_id res chain seq x y z
N MET A 1 -3.39 0.92 0.79
CA MET A 1 -3.18 -0.22 -0.12
C MET A 1 -2.20 -1.16 0.54
N VAL A 2 -2.64 -2.37 0.86
CA VAL A 2 -1.82 -3.38 1.54
C VAL A 2 -1.27 -4.32 0.49
N TRP A 3 0.02 -4.63 0.62
CA TRP A 3 0.75 -5.53 -0.26
C TRP A 3 1.01 -6.84 0.46
N CYS A 4 0.72 -7.94 -0.22
CA CYS A 4 1.08 -9.27 0.26
C CYS A 4 1.75 -10.02 -0.90
N PRO A 5 2.87 -10.73 -0.70
CA PRO A 5 3.30 -11.72 -1.66
C PRO A 5 2.19 -12.78 -1.80
N ALA A 6 1.79 -13.05 -3.04
CA ALA A 6 0.94 -14.17 -3.39
C ALA A 6 1.75 -15.15 -4.23
N ALA A 7 1.25 -16.38 -4.37
CA ALA A 7 1.91 -17.43 -5.17
C ALA A 7 2.28 -16.96 -6.60
N ASP A 8 1.52 -16.00 -7.15
CA ASP A 8 1.68 -15.49 -8.51
C ASP A 8 2.45 -14.15 -8.62
N GLY A 9 2.88 -13.53 -7.51
CA GLY A 9 3.63 -12.26 -7.54
C GLY A 9 3.34 -11.28 -6.38
N LEU A 10 3.63 -10.00 -6.60
CA LEU A 10 3.29 -8.91 -5.67
C LEU A 10 1.84 -8.48 -5.90
N MET A 11 1.01 -8.64 -4.86
CA MET A 11 -0.41 -8.38 -4.94
C MET A 11 -0.79 -7.02 -4.36
N VAL A 12 -1.64 -6.29 -5.08
CA VAL A 12 -2.40 -5.13 -4.58
C VAL A 12 -3.78 -5.59 -4.16
N LEU A 13 -4.16 -5.22 -2.93
CA LEU A 13 -5.55 -5.22 -2.50
C LEU A 13 -6.22 -3.87 -2.78
N LEU A 14 -7.33 -3.91 -3.52
CA LEU A 14 -8.30 -2.84 -3.63
C LEU A 14 -9.54 -3.21 -2.81
N GLU A 15 -9.82 -2.41 -1.79
CA GLU A 15 -10.99 -2.57 -0.92
C GLU A 15 -11.82 -1.28 -1.00
N PRO A 16 -12.93 -1.28 -1.77
CA PRO A 16 -13.84 -0.15 -1.83
C PRO A 16 -14.72 -0.17 -0.58
N VAL A 17 -14.78 0.94 0.14
CA VAL A 17 -15.60 1.10 1.36
C VAL A 17 -16.60 2.23 1.16
N GLY A 18 -17.89 1.95 1.35
CA GLY A 18 -18.94 2.94 1.20
C GLY A 18 -20.35 2.36 1.37
N PRO A 19 -21.37 3.22 1.54
CA PRO A 19 -22.74 2.80 1.84
C PRO A 19 -23.40 2.01 0.69
N ASP A 20 -23.01 2.27 -0.55
CA ASP A 20 -23.59 1.66 -1.75
C ASP A 20 -22.74 0.51 -2.33
N LEU A 21 -21.69 0.11 -1.60
CA LEU A 21 -20.78 -0.96 -2.01
C LEU A 21 -21.14 -2.25 -1.28
N ALA A 22 -21.07 -3.37 -2.00
CA ALA A 22 -21.28 -4.67 -1.37
C ALA A 22 -20.22 -4.88 -0.27
N PRO A 23 -20.62 -5.31 0.94
CA PRO A 23 -19.67 -5.53 2.03
C PRO A 23 -18.63 -6.57 1.63
N ASN A 24 -17.37 -6.35 2.02
CA ASN A 24 -16.23 -7.25 1.76
C ASN A 24 -15.90 -7.50 0.28
N SER A 25 -16.12 -6.51 -0.59
CA SER A 25 -15.69 -6.58 -2.00
C SER A 25 -14.17 -6.43 -2.11
N LEU A 26 -13.42 -7.50 -1.81
CA LEU A 26 -11.96 -7.49 -1.96
C LEU A 26 -11.60 -7.79 -3.41
N HIS A 27 -10.87 -6.87 -4.05
CA HIS A 27 -10.34 -7.05 -5.39
C HIS A 27 -8.83 -7.16 -5.34
N PHE A 28 -8.32 -8.28 -5.82
CA PHE A 28 -6.89 -8.56 -5.86
C PHE A 28 -6.36 -8.35 -7.27
N LEU A 29 -5.25 -7.63 -7.37
CA LEU A 29 -4.52 -7.40 -8.60
C LEU A 29 -3.08 -7.85 -8.39
N THR A 30 -2.45 -8.40 -9.42
CA THR A 30 -1.03 -8.75 -9.39
C THR A 30 -0.28 -7.87 -10.37
N PRO A 31 0.01 -6.60 -10.01
CA PRO A 31 0.68 -5.67 -10.92
C PRO A 31 2.15 -6.04 -11.14
N ALA A 32 2.75 -6.89 -10.31
CA ALA A 32 4.15 -7.26 -10.49
C ALA A 32 4.42 -8.74 -10.16
N THR A 33 5.40 -9.30 -10.84
CA THR A 33 5.89 -10.67 -10.65
C THR A 33 7.38 -10.65 -10.31
N LEU A 34 7.79 -11.57 -9.44
CA LEU A 34 9.17 -11.75 -9.01
C LEU A 34 9.62 -13.14 -9.43
N GLU A 35 10.75 -13.21 -10.11
CA GLU A 35 11.40 -14.49 -10.41
C GLU A 35 12.63 -14.65 -9.52
N PHE A 36 12.72 -15.81 -8.87
CA PHE A 36 13.77 -16.13 -7.91
C PHE A 36 14.73 -17.15 -8.48
N GLY A 37 16.02 -16.99 -8.14
CA GLY A 37 17.03 -18.04 -8.28
C GLY A 37 16.94 -19.09 -7.16
N ASP A 38 17.69 -20.17 -7.33
CA ASP A 38 17.78 -21.27 -6.35
C ASP A 38 18.29 -20.82 -4.96
N ASP A 39 18.97 -19.68 -4.89
CA ASP A 39 19.52 -19.07 -3.68
C ASP A 39 18.62 -17.98 -3.07
N ASN A 40 17.35 -17.89 -3.52
CA ASN A 40 16.40 -16.83 -3.19
C ASN A 40 16.82 -15.42 -3.64
N THR A 41 17.80 -15.27 -4.53
CA THR A 41 18.04 -13.96 -5.16
C THR A 41 16.92 -13.63 -6.14
N VAL A 42 16.51 -12.36 -6.19
CA VAL A 42 15.55 -11.90 -7.20
C VAL A 42 16.32 -11.69 -8.50
N HIS A 43 15.95 -12.42 -9.55
CA HIS A 43 16.59 -12.31 -10.87
C HIS A 43 15.85 -11.35 -11.80
N ASN A 44 14.51 -11.36 -11.76
CA ASN A 44 13.69 -10.48 -12.57
C ASN A 44 12.53 -9.90 -11.74
N LEU A 45 12.25 -8.62 -11.96
CA LEU A 45 11.02 -7.96 -11.57
C LEU A 45 10.32 -7.50 -12.84
N THR A 46 9.08 -7.96 -13.02
CA THR A 46 8.21 -7.45 -14.08
C THR A 46 7.06 -6.70 -13.45
N VAL A 47 6.79 -5.48 -13.89
CA VAL A 47 5.64 -4.69 -13.47
C VAL A 47 4.75 -4.48 -14.68
N ARG A 48 3.51 -4.99 -14.63
CA ARG A 48 2.49 -4.90 -15.70
C ARG A 48 3.01 -5.40 -17.06
N GLY A 49 3.76 -6.50 -17.02
CA GLY A 49 4.38 -7.11 -18.20
C GLY A 49 5.66 -6.42 -18.69
N ALA A 50 6.07 -5.28 -18.11
CA ALA A 50 7.32 -4.61 -18.44
C ALA A 50 8.42 -5.00 -17.45
N MET A 51 9.59 -5.39 -17.97
CA MET A 51 10.77 -5.64 -17.15
C MET A 51 11.24 -4.32 -16.54
N VAL A 52 11.53 -4.34 -15.24
CA VAL A 52 12.04 -3.19 -14.49
C VAL A 52 13.44 -3.54 -14.02
N ASP A 53 14.36 -2.58 -14.13
CA ASP A 53 15.71 -2.73 -13.59
C ASP A 53 15.61 -3.04 -12.09
N LEU A 54 16.15 -4.20 -11.70
CA LEU A 54 16.19 -4.58 -10.30
C LEU A 54 17.21 -3.71 -9.58
N PRO A 55 16.77 -2.91 -8.59
CA PRO A 55 17.73 -2.23 -7.76
C PRO A 55 18.47 -3.26 -6.90
N SER A 56 19.66 -2.89 -6.40
CA SER A 56 20.30 -3.68 -5.34
C SER A 56 19.43 -3.63 -4.08
N LEU A 57 18.69 -4.70 -3.82
CA LEU A 57 17.79 -4.81 -2.69
C LEU A 57 18.56 -5.19 -1.42
N ASN A 58 18.46 -4.35 -0.39
CA ASN A 58 18.89 -4.71 0.96
C ASN A 58 17.70 -5.36 1.70
N VAL A 59 17.53 -6.66 1.52
CA VAL A 59 16.45 -7.43 2.16
C VAL A 59 16.88 -7.78 3.59
N GLN A 60 16.07 -7.40 4.58
CA GLN A 60 16.30 -7.71 6.00
C GLN A 60 15.13 -8.52 6.56
N PRO A 61 15.14 -9.85 6.40
CA PRO A 61 14.04 -10.69 6.86
C PRO A 61 13.92 -10.74 8.39
N HIS A 62 12.69 -10.73 8.90
CA HIS A 62 12.37 -11.05 10.29
C HIS A 62 11.43 -12.26 10.34
N TYR A 63 12.00 -13.46 10.21
CA TYR A 63 11.24 -14.70 9.99
C TYR A 63 10.24 -15.07 11.11
N ASP A 64 10.45 -14.58 12.34
CA ASP A 64 9.50 -14.78 13.44
C ASP A 64 8.17 -14.03 13.22
N LEU A 65 8.17 -12.98 12.39
CA LEU A 65 6.97 -12.21 12.06
C LEU A 65 6.33 -12.69 10.77
N GLN A 66 7.17 -12.99 9.78
CA GLN A 66 6.72 -13.52 8.52
C GLN A 66 7.76 -14.47 7.93
N PRO A 67 7.45 -15.77 7.81
CA PRO A 67 8.42 -16.79 7.41
C PRO A 67 8.76 -16.74 5.91
N GLU A 68 7.90 -16.17 5.07
CA GLU A 68 8.10 -16.15 3.62
C GLU A 68 9.12 -15.09 3.19
N TYR A 69 10.27 -15.50 2.67
CA TYR A 69 11.27 -14.58 2.11
C TYR A 69 10.73 -13.62 1.02
N PRO A 70 9.83 -14.04 0.10
CA PRO A 70 9.22 -13.13 -0.87
C PRO A 70 8.49 -11.93 -0.25
N PHE A 71 7.98 -12.06 0.98
CA PHE A 71 7.40 -10.93 1.71
C PHE A 71 8.44 -9.84 1.96
N TRP A 72 9.62 -10.23 2.43
CA TRP A 72 10.68 -9.30 2.76
C TRP A 72 11.28 -8.62 1.53
N VAL A 73 11.21 -9.27 0.38
CA VAL A 73 11.55 -8.67 -0.92
C VAL A 73 10.53 -7.59 -1.31
N ALA A 74 9.23 -7.86 -1.17
CA ALA A 74 8.17 -6.86 -1.40
C ALA A 74 8.37 -5.63 -0.51
N VAL A 75 8.69 -5.87 0.76
CA VAL A 75 8.99 -4.86 1.77
C VAL A 75 10.19 -3.99 1.36
N ALA A 76 11.28 -4.60 0.87
CA ALA A 76 12.46 -3.89 0.40
C ALA A 76 12.17 -3.05 -0.85
N LEU A 77 11.40 -3.59 -1.81
CA LEU A 77 10.99 -2.88 -3.02
C LEU A 77 10.13 -1.64 -2.68
N LEU A 78 9.14 -1.80 -1.80
CA LEU A 78 8.28 -0.69 -1.37
C LEU A 78 9.04 0.39 -0.60
N ALA A 79 10.09 0.03 0.13
CA ALA A 79 10.92 0.99 0.84
C ALA A 79 11.80 1.84 -0.11
N GLN A 80 12.09 1.32 -1.31
CA GLN A 80 12.99 1.96 -2.26
C GLN A 80 12.24 2.73 -3.35
N ASP A 81 11.31 2.07 -4.04
CA ASP A 81 10.50 2.67 -5.11
C ASP A 81 9.08 2.07 -5.13
N PRO A 82 8.15 2.62 -4.33
CA PRO A 82 6.80 2.09 -4.22
C PRO A 82 5.89 2.50 -5.38
N GLU A 83 6.22 3.55 -6.14
CA GLU A 83 5.32 4.14 -7.14
C GLU A 83 4.98 3.18 -8.29
N PRO A 84 5.92 2.44 -8.89
CA PRO A 84 5.62 1.47 -9.93
C PRO A 84 4.68 0.36 -9.46
N LEU A 85 4.76 0.04 -8.16
CA LEU A 85 3.94 -1.00 -7.57
C LEU A 85 2.50 -0.49 -7.43
N PHE A 86 2.27 0.76 -7.05
CA PHE A 86 0.92 1.25 -6.73
C PHE A 86 -0.13 1.03 -7.83
N ALA A 87 -1.37 0.72 -7.44
CA ALA A 87 -2.47 0.59 -8.40
C ALA A 87 -2.61 1.85 -9.25
N THR A 88 -2.69 1.68 -10.57
CA THR A 88 -2.92 2.76 -11.54
C THR A 88 -4.36 3.28 -11.47
N ALA A 89 -4.61 4.40 -12.15
CA ALA A 89 -5.98 4.89 -12.34
C ALA A 89 -6.88 3.86 -13.05
N ALA A 90 -6.36 3.15 -14.05
CA ALA A 90 -7.11 2.12 -14.78
C ALA A 90 -7.44 0.92 -13.88
N GLU A 91 -6.50 0.47 -13.06
CA GLU A 91 -6.70 -0.61 -12.08
C GLU A 91 -7.73 -0.21 -11.00
N ARG A 92 -7.67 1.03 -10.52
CA ARG A 92 -8.66 1.55 -9.55
C ARG A 92 -10.06 1.69 -10.16
N ALA A 93 -10.17 2.02 -11.44
CA ALA A 93 -11.45 2.17 -12.14
C ALA A 93 -12.26 0.87 -12.23
N VAL A 94 -11.66 -0.29 -11.92
CA VAL A 94 -12.38 -1.57 -11.78
C VAL A 94 -13.36 -1.55 -10.61
N VAL A 95 -13.05 -0.78 -9.55
CA VAL A 95 -13.84 -0.74 -8.30
C VAL A 95 -14.39 0.65 -7.97
N ILE A 96 -13.85 1.70 -8.56
CA ILE A 96 -14.31 3.09 -8.40
C ILE A 96 -15.19 3.45 -9.60
N PRO A 97 -16.45 3.91 -9.39
CA PRO A 97 -17.31 4.34 -10.48
C PRO A 97 -16.67 5.44 -11.34
N PRO A 98 -16.85 5.43 -12.68
CA PRO A 98 -16.13 6.33 -13.60
C PRO A 98 -16.42 7.82 -13.36
N ASP A 99 -17.58 8.14 -12.81
CA ASP A 99 -17.99 9.52 -12.50
C ASP A 99 -17.54 10.00 -11.12
N THR A 100 -16.75 9.19 -10.39
CA THR A 100 -16.25 9.55 -9.05
C THR A 100 -14.96 10.36 -9.16
N GLU A 101 -15.02 11.64 -8.78
CA GLU A 101 -13.81 12.45 -8.68
C GLU A 101 -13.00 12.09 -7.42
N PRO A 102 -11.69 11.83 -7.53
CA PRO A 102 -10.84 11.58 -6.37
C PRO A 102 -10.73 12.84 -5.49
N LEU A 103 -11.31 12.80 -4.29
CA LEU A 103 -11.21 13.89 -3.32
C LEU A 103 -9.80 14.01 -2.73
N LEU A 104 -9.21 12.89 -2.30
CA LEU A 104 -7.91 12.87 -1.66
C LEU A 104 -7.23 11.50 -1.86
N ILE A 105 -5.93 11.51 -2.11
CA ILE A 105 -5.08 10.31 -2.15
C ILE A 105 -4.02 10.49 -1.06
N LEU A 106 -3.87 9.48 -0.20
CA LEU A 106 -2.96 9.50 0.94
C LEU A 106 -1.97 8.34 0.84
N THR A 107 -0.69 8.66 0.86
CA THR A 107 0.41 7.70 1.01
C THR A 107 0.97 7.72 2.43
N ASP A 108 0.88 8.88 3.10
CA ASP A 108 1.45 9.14 4.40
C ASP A 108 0.41 9.71 5.36
N TRP A 109 0.27 9.08 6.53
CA TRP A 109 -0.64 9.50 7.58
C TRP A 109 -0.16 9.10 8.98
N ASP A 110 -0.73 9.70 10.02
CA ASP A 110 -0.55 9.35 11.43
C ASP A 110 -1.64 8.34 11.80
N HIS A 111 -1.33 7.06 11.63
CA HIS A 111 -2.18 5.93 11.96
C HIS A 111 -2.34 5.79 13.49
N PRO A 112 -3.56 5.56 13.99
CA PRO A 112 -3.82 5.31 15.42
C PRO A 112 -3.12 4.04 15.93
N THR A 113 -2.98 3.92 17.24
CA THR A 113 -2.57 2.67 17.92
C THR A 113 -3.71 2.17 18.80
N GLU A 114 -3.54 1.02 19.44
CA GLU A 114 -4.54 0.52 20.40
C GLU A 114 -4.78 1.52 21.56
N GLU A 115 -3.75 2.27 21.93
CA GLU A 115 -3.77 3.26 23.01
C GLU A 115 -4.11 4.68 22.53
N ARG A 116 -4.05 4.95 21.22
CA ARG A 116 -4.28 6.28 20.64
C ARG A 116 -5.42 6.23 19.63
N LEU A 117 -6.57 6.76 20.02
CA LEU A 117 -7.77 6.80 19.18
C LEU A 117 -7.55 7.64 17.91
N PRO A 118 -8.31 7.39 16.83
CA PRO A 118 -8.26 8.21 15.62
C PRO A 118 -8.40 9.71 15.90
N SER A 119 -9.32 10.12 16.77
CA SER A 119 -9.53 11.52 17.15
C SER A 119 -8.34 12.18 17.86
N GLN A 120 -7.39 11.38 18.36
CA GLN A 120 -6.19 11.83 19.04
C GLN A 120 -4.96 11.87 18.10
N THR A 121 -5.10 11.42 16.85
CA THR A 121 -4.07 11.53 15.79
C THR A 121 -4.19 12.86 15.05
N GLU A 122 -3.14 13.25 14.33
CA GLU A 122 -3.23 14.45 13.46
C GLU A 122 -4.08 14.20 12.20
N THR A 123 -4.11 12.96 11.70
CA THR A 123 -4.71 12.64 10.40
C THR A 123 -6.23 12.67 10.44
N PHE A 124 -6.85 11.89 11.33
CA PHE A 124 -8.27 11.58 11.20
C PHE A 124 -9.19 12.79 11.44
N PRO A 125 -8.88 13.72 12.38
CA PRO A 125 -9.62 14.98 12.47
C PRO A 125 -9.55 15.81 11.18
N ARG A 126 -8.38 15.91 10.54
CA ARG A 126 -8.22 16.64 9.27
C ARG A 126 -8.96 15.97 8.12
N LEU A 127 -8.96 14.64 8.07
CA LEU A 127 -9.76 13.89 7.10
C LEU A 127 -11.25 14.14 7.28
N ALA A 128 -11.72 14.14 8.53
CA ALA A 128 -13.12 14.46 8.82
C ALA A 128 -13.50 15.87 8.31
N GLU A 129 -12.64 16.87 8.49
CA GLU A 129 -12.89 18.22 7.94
C GLU A 129 -13.00 18.24 6.42
N VAL A 130 -12.07 17.56 5.72
CA VAL A 130 -12.09 17.46 4.25
C VAL A 130 -13.36 16.73 3.76
N LEU A 131 -13.74 15.64 4.42
CA LEU A 131 -14.91 14.84 4.05
C LEU A 131 -16.23 15.60 4.28
N VAL A 132 -16.36 16.33 5.40
CA VAL A 132 -17.58 17.09 5.73
C VAL A 132 -17.75 18.29 4.80
N THR A 133 -16.66 18.92 4.39
CA THR A 133 -16.70 20.16 3.59
C THR A 133 -16.56 19.94 2.09
N GLY A 134 -15.99 18.80 1.67
CA GLY A 134 -15.53 18.58 0.30
C GLY A 134 -14.32 19.45 -0.10
N ASP A 135 -13.76 20.24 0.82
CA ASP A 135 -12.69 21.20 0.52
C ASP A 135 -11.31 20.56 0.71
N ARG A 136 -10.68 20.22 -0.42
CA ARG A 136 -9.34 19.61 -0.50
C ARG A 136 -8.25 20.50 0.11
N GLN A 137 -8.45 21.83 0.14
CA GLN A 137 -7.45 22.77 0.66
C GLN A 137 -7.29 22.69 2.18
N ARG A 138 -8.23 22.02 2.88
CA ARG A 138 -8.15 21.76 4.31
C ARG A 138 -7.21 20.63 4.66
N TRP A 139 -6.87 19.77 3.70
CA TRP A 139 -5.86 18.75 3.93
C TRP A 139 -4.47 19.39 4.09
N ARG A 140 -3.78 19.01 5.16
CA ARG A 140 -2.37 19.33 5.37
C ARG A 140 -1.62 18.06 5.76
N PRO A 141 -0.44 17.78 5.15
CA PRO A 141 0.41 16.68 5.57
C PRO A 141 0.66 16.71 7.08
N VAL A 142 0.70 15.53 7.69
CA VAL A 142 1.02 15.38 9.12
C VAL A 142 2.52 15.54 9.34
N ALA A 143 2.92 15.99 10.53
CA ALA A 143 4.33 16.23 10.83
C ALA A 143 5.15 14.93 10.93
N ASN A 144 4.53 13.88 11.48
CA ASN A 144 5.19 12.60 11.73
C ASN A 144 4.31 11.43 11.23
N PRO A 145 4.25 11.17 9.90
CA PRO A 145 3.53 10.01 9.41
C PRO A 145 4.21 8.72 9.88
N ASN A 146 3.42 7.70 10.20
CA ASN A 146 3.89 6.42 10.74
C ASN A 146 3.41 5.22 9.90
N THR A 147 3.07 5.44 8.64
CA THR A 147 2.46 4.44 7.75
C THR A 147 3.43 3.55 7.02
N HIS A 148 4.71 3.94 7.04
CA HIS A 148 5.76 3.08 6.55
C HIS A 148 5.84 1.81 7.42
N TRP A 149 5.86 0.64 6.77
CA TRP A 149 5.83 -0.69 7.42
C TRP A 149 6.87 -0.86 8.54
N ARG A 150 8.04 -0.20 8.43
CA ARG A 150 9.09 -0.18 9.48
C ARG A 150 8.58 0.24 10.86
N HIS A 151 7.50 1.03 10.92
CA HIS A 151 6.91 1.49 12.18
C HIS A 151 5.98 0.44 12.80
N TRP A 152 5.60 -0.59 12.03
CA TRP A 152 4.61 -1.60 12.38
C TRP A 152 5.27 -2.96 12.67
N LEU A 153 6.58 -3.08 12.47
CA LEU A 153 7.34 -4.20 12.98
C LEU A 153 7.54 -4.04 14.49
N PRO A 154 7.37 -5.11 15.30
CA PRO A 154 7.79 -5.09 16.69
C PRO A 154 9.27 -4.69 16.80
N LYS A 155 9.54 -3.86 17.80
CA LYS A 155 10.87 -3.33 18.11
C LYS A 155 11.61 -4.22 19.11
#